data_AF-A0A848FEG4-F1
#
_entry.id   AF-A0A848FEG4-F1
#
_cell.length_a   1.000
_cell.length_b   1.000
_cell.length_c   1.000
_cell.angle_alpha   90.00
_cell.angle_beta   90.00
_cell.angle_gamma   90.00
#
_symmetry.space_group_name_H-M   'P 1'
#
loop_
_entity.id
_entity.type
_entity.pdbx_description
1 polymer ?
#
loop_
_entity_poly.entity_id
_entity_poly.type
_entity_poly.pdbx_seq_one_letter_code
_entity_poly.pdbx_strand_id
1 'polypeptide(L)'
;VFPTQIEEIVLQHPQLSGQYQLQVMREGLLDEVQVRCELQPALGVMAPAAVEEIAKWVQHRIKTLVGISTRVEVLVPDSIERTLTGKARRVIDRRPK
;
A
#
# COMPACT_ATOMS: atom_id res chain seq x y z
N VAL A 1 3.75 9.95 -9.60
CA VAL A 1 2.77 9.54 -8.58
C VAL A 1 3.33 9.95 -7.24
N PHE A 2 2.72 10.93 -6.58
CA PHE A 2 3.22 11.42 -5.30
C PHE A 2 2.78 10.46 -4.19
N PRO A 3 3.68 10.02 -3.28
CA PRO A 3 3.31 9.15 -2.16
C PRO A 3 2.13 9.68 -1.33
N THR A 4 1.98 11.01 -1.25
CA THR A 4 0.89 11.68 -0.52
C THR A 4 -0.51 11.34 -1.06
N GLN A 5 -0.69 11.19 -2.37
CA GLN A 5 -2.00 10.83 -2.93
C GLN A 5 -2.41 9.39 -2.54
N ILE A 6 -1.42 8.50 -2.44
CA ILE A 6 -1.67 7.12 -1.98
C ILE A 6 -1.97 7.12 -0.48
N GLU A 7 -1.25 7.92 0.30
CA GLU A 7 -1.50 8.10 1.74
C GLU A 7 -2.94 8.54 2.01
N GLU A 8 -3.41 9.56 1.30
CA GLU A 8 -4.79 10.05 1.42
C GLU A 8 -5.81 8.95 1.14
N ILE A 9 -5.57 8.14 0.10
CA ILE A 9 -6.45 7.03 -0.26
C ILE A 9 -6.47 5.95 0.82
N VAL A 10 -5.30 5.57 1.35
CA VAL A 10 -5.17 4.57 2.42
C VAL A 10 -5.86 5.05 3.69
N LEU A 11 -5.65 6.31 4.08
CA LEU A 11 -6.24 6.92 5.28
C LEU A 11 -7.77 7.05 5.23
N GLN A 12 -8.38 6.96 4.04
CA GLN A 12 -9.84 7.01 3.89
C GLN A 12 -10.52 5.67 4.17
N HIS A 13 -9.78 4.55 4.22
CA HIS A 13 -10.37 3.27 4.56
C HIS A 13 -10.37 3.06 6.09
N PRO A 14 -11.53 2.85 6.74
CA PRO A 14 -11.62 2.81 8.20
C PRO A 14 -10.91 1.61 8.84
N GLN A 15 -10.50 0.62 8.06
CA GLN A 15 -9.76 -0.56 8.55
C GLN A 15 -8.25 -0.46 8.33
N LEU A 16 -7.76 0.56 7.62
CA LEU A 16 -6.34 0.74 7.35
C LEU A 16 -5.73 1.77 8.31
N SER A 17 -4.43 1.63 8.56
CA SER A 17 -3.64 2.61 9.29
C SER A 17 -2.88 3.54 8.33
N GLY A 18 -2.21 4.56 8.87
CA GLY A 18 -1.28 5.41 8.09
C GLY A 18 0.06 4.73 7.74
N GLN A 19 0.22 3.44 8.06
CA GLN A 19 1.41 2.68 7.67
C GLN A 19 1.22 2.09 6.28
N TYR A 20 2.02 2.60 5.34
CA TYR A 20 2.05 2.15 3.96
C TYR A 20 3.45 2.29 3.35
N GLN A 21 3.67 1.54 2.27
CA GLN A 21 4.88 1.56 1.47
C GLN A 21 4.55 1.25 0.01
N LEU A 22 5.19 1.98 -0.89
CA LEU A 22 5.18 1.74 -2.33
C LEU A 22 6.43 0.96 -2.70
N GLN A 23 6.25 -0.18 -3.36
CA GLN A 23 7.33 -0.93 -3.99
C GLN A 23 7.18 -0.81 -5.50
N VAL A 24 8.21 -0.28 -6.16
CA VAL A 24 8.28 -0.21 -7.61
C VAL A 24 9.19 -1.34 -8.08
N MET A 25 8.68 -2.22 -8.92
CA MET A 25 9.42 -3.34 -9.47
C MET A 25 9.21 -3.42 -10.97
N ARG A 26 9.98 -4.27 -11.64
CA ARG A 26 9.83 -4.53 -13.07
C ARG A 26 9.44 -5.98 -13.28
N GLU A 27 8.29 -6.19 -13.91
CA GLU A 27 7.82 -7.51 -14.32
C GLU A 27 7.80 -7.56 -15.85
N GLY A 28 8.78 -8.28 -16.42
CA GLY A 28 9.03 -8.26 -17.86
C GLY A 28 9.40 -6.88 -18.37
N LEU A 29 8.60 -6.34 -19.30
CA LEU A 29 8.83 -5.02 -19.92
C LEU A 29 8.09 -3.88 -19.22
N LEU A 30 7.29 -4.18 -18.20
CA LEU A 30 6.43 -3.21 -17.54
C LEU A 30 6.89 -2.94 -16.10
N ASP A 31 6.80 -1.68 -15.69
CA ASP A 31 6.96 -1.30 -14.31
C ASP A 31 5.65 -1.61 -13.56
N GLU A 32 5.76 -2.31 -12.43
CA GLU A 32 4.65 -2.57 -11.51
C GLU A 32 4.83 -1.75 -10.24
N VAL A 33 3.73 -1.17 -9.76
CA VAL A 33 3.65 -0.52 -8.46
C VAL A 33 2.82 -1.38 -7.53
N GLN A 34 3.46 -1.88 -6.46
CA GLN A 34 2.79 -2.55 -5.36
C GLN A 34 2.61 -1.58 -4.19
N VAL A 35 1.38 -1.46 -3.70
CA VAL A 35 1.00 -0.68 -2.52
C VAL A 35 0.81 -1.65 -1.37
N ARG A 36 1.66 -1.55 -0.36
CA ARG A 36 1.55 -2.32 0.89
C ARG A 36 0.97 -1.40 1.94
N CYS A 37 -0.09 -1.81 2.62
CA CYS A 37 -0.74 -1.02 3.66
C CYS A 37 -1.13 -1.93 4.83
N GLU A 38 -1.08 -1.42 6.04
CA GLU A 38 -1.43 -2.20 7.23
C GLU A 38 -2.86 -1.96 7.68
N LEU A 39 -3.48 -3.00 8.22
CA LEU A 39 -4.67 -2.86 9.04
C LEU A 39 -4.40 -1.97 10.26
N GLN A 40 -5.46 -1.41 10.84
CA GLN A 40 -5.36 -0.70 12.11
C GLN A 40 -4.82 -1.61 13.22
N PRO A 41 -4.07 -1.09 14.21
CA PRO A 41 -3.51 -1.91 15.30
C PRO A 41 -4.54 -2.70 16.11
N ALA A 42 -5.78 -2.18 16.21
CA ALA A 42 -6.87 -2.88 16.89
C ALA A 42 -7.41 -4.08 16.10
N LEU A 43 -7.09 -4.17 14.80
CA LEU A 43 -7.46 -5.25 13.92
C LEU A 43 -6.27 -6.20 13.79
N GLY A 44 -6.44 -7.44 14.26
CA GLY A 44 -5.46 -8.50 14.06
C GLY A 44 -5.59 -9.15 12.68
N VAL A 45 -5.51 -10.47 12.65
CA VAL A 45 -5.77 -11.25 11.43
C VAL A 45 -7.26 -11.16 11.07
N MET A 46 -7.55 -10.78 9.83
CA MET A 46 -8.90 -10.76 9.28
C MET A 46 -9.12 -11.97 8.35
N ALA A 47 -10.39 -12.30 8.08
CA ALA A 47 -10.74 -13.31 7.09
C ALA A 47 -10.19 -12.92 5.70
N PRO A 48 -9.66 -13.87 4.90
CA PRO A 48 -9.06 -13.57 3.61
C PRO A 48 -10.00 -12.79 2.66
N ALA A 49 -11.29 -13.14 2.64
CA ALA A 49 -12.28 -12.42 1.84
C ALA A 49 -12.41 -10.95 2.25
N ALA A 50 -12.36 -10.63 3.54
CA ALA A 50 -12.43 -9.26 4.00
C ALA A 50 -11.17 -8.46 3.62
N VAL A 51 -9.99 -9.07 3.74
CA VAL A 51 -8.71 -8.51 3.28
C VAL A 51 -8.73 -8.21 1.77
N GLU A 52 -9.28 -9.14 0.99
CA GLU A 52 -9.41 -8.99 -0.47
C GLU A 52 -10.32 -7.82 -0.86
N GLU A 53 -11.44 -7.64 -0.16
CA GLU A 53 -12.35 -6.51 -0.41
C GLU A 53 -11.69 -5.16 -0.09
N ILE A 54 -10.90 -5.06 0.97
CA ILE A 54 -10.12 -3.86 1.28
C ILE A 54 -9.10 -3.59 0.16
N ALA A 55 -8.39 -4.64 -0.28
CA ALA A 55 -7.39 -4.51 -1.34
C ALA A 55 -8.01 -4.02 -2.66
N LYS A 56 -9.15 -4.60 -3.06
CA LYS A 56 -9.92 -4.17 -4.24
C LYS A 56 -10.39 -2.73 -4.11
N TRP A 57 -10.88 -2.34 -2.94
CA TRP A 57 -11.32 -0.96 -2.68
C TRP A 57 -10.18 0.04 -2.89
N VAL A 58 -9.01 -0.22 -2.30
CA VAL A 58 -7.83 0.64 -2.46
C VAL A 58 -7.38 0.68 -3.92
N GLN A 59 -7.29 -0.49 -4.57
CA GLN A 59 -6.87 -0.61 -5.96
C GLN A 59 -7.79 0.19 -6.89
N HIS A 60 -9.10 0.07 -6.72
CA HIS A 60 -10.09 0.79 -7.52
C HIS A 60 -9.94 2.31 -7.34
N ARG A 61 -9.77 2.78 -6.10
CA ARG A 61 -9.64 4.22 -5.83
C ARG A 61 -8.33 4.81 -6.35
N ILE A 62 -7.23 4.07 -6.27
CA ILE A 62 -5.97 4.49 -6.90
C ILE A 62 -6.16 4.60 -8.41
N LYS A 63 -6.80 3.59 -9.04
CA LYS A 63 -7.06 3.63 -10.48
C LYS A 63 -7.91 4.83 -10.88
N THR A 64 -8.96 5.12 -10.12
CA THR A 64 -9.92 6.18 -10.42
C THR A 64 -9.38 7.59 -10.14
N LEU A 65 -8.67 7.79 -9.03
CA LEU A 65 -8.24 9.12 -8.57
C LEU A 65 -6.82 9.49 -9.01
N VAL A 66 -5.95 8.50 -9.18
CA VAL A 66 -4.53 8.70 -9.54
C VAL A 66 -4.25 8.29 -10.98
N GLY A 67 -5.04 7.38 -11.56
CA GLY A 67 -4.92 6.97 -12.96
C GLY A 67 -3.96 5.80 -13.23
N ILE A 68 -3.28 5.29 -12.20
CA ILE A 68 -2.33 4.17 -12.36
C ILE A 68 -2.94 2.83 -11.94
N SER A 69 -2.46 1.76 -12.54
CA SER A 69 -2.75 0.40 -12.07
C SER A 69 -1.73 0.01 -10.99
N THR A 70 -2.21 -0.60 -9.91
CA THR A 70 -1.37 -1.06 -8.80
C THR A 70 -1.79 -2.45 -8.34
N ARG A 71 -0.84 -3.22 -7.82
CA ARG A 71 -1.14 -4.34 -6.93
C ARG A 71 -1.29 -3.82 -5.51
N VAL A 72 -2.27 -4.30 -4.75
CA VAL A 72 -2.45 -3.91 -3.35
C VAL A 72 -2.27 -5.14 -2.46
N GLU A 73 -1.46 -4.99 -1.41
CA GLU A 73 -1.26 -5.97 -0.36
C GLU A 73 -1.67 -5.34 0.98
N VAL A 74 -2.65 -5.95 1.64
CA VAL A 74 -3.10 -5.55 2.97
C VAL A 74 -2.44 -6.48 3.99
N LEU A 75 -1.70 -5.89 4.91
CA LEU A 75 -0.88 -6.57 5.89
C LEU A 75 -1.49 -6.47 7.28
N VAL A 76 -1.14 -7.42 8.15
CA VAL A 76 -1.40 -7.30 9.59
C VAL A 76 -0.59 -6.13 10.18
N PRO A 77 -0.98 -5.58 11.34
CA PRO A 77 -0.22 -4.51 11.98
C PRO A 77 1.25 -4.87 12.20
N ASP A 78 2.12 -3.87 12.15
CA ASP A 78 3.57 -3.98 12.42
C ASP A 78 4.36 -4.85 11.42
N SER A 79 3.83 -5.04 10.21
CA SER A 79 4.49 -5.78 9.12
C SER A 79 5.45 -4.92 8.28
N ILE A 80 5.27 -3.61 8.27
CA ILE A 80 6.09 -2.63 7.57
C ILE A 80 7.11 -2.06 8.56
N GLU A 81 8.38 -2.16 8.21
CA GLU A 81 9.48 -1.67 9.04
C GLU A 81 9.33 -0.17 9.33
N ARG A 82 9.29 0.16 10.62
CA ARG A 82 9.20 1.53 11.11
C ARG A 82 10.58 2.17 11.10
N THR A 83 10.69 3.35 10.50
CA THR A 83 11.94 4.14 10.56
C THR A 83 12.09 4.73 11.97
N LEU A 84 13.09 4.26 12.73
CA LEU A 84 13.36 4.72 14.10
C LEU A 84 13.95 6.14 14.15
N THR A 85 14.72 6.52 13.12
CA THR A 85 15.36 7.84 13.01
C THR A 85 15.30 8.33 11.57
N GLY A 86 14.85 9.57 11.35
CA GLY A 86 14.74 10.18 10.01
C GLY A 86 13.34 10.08 9.41
N LYS A 87 13.22 10.37 8.10
CA LYS A 87 11.93 10.37 7.39
C LYS A 87 11.56 8.95 6.97
N ALA A 88 10.28 8.60 7.15
CA ALA A 88 9.75 7.31 6.70
C ALA A 88 10.01 7.12 5.19
N ARG A 89 10.58 5.96 4.83
CA ARG A 89 10.79 5.60 3.43
C ARG A 89 9.51 5.03 2.82
N ARG A 90 8.72 5.91 2.22
CA ARG A 90 7.45 5.54 1.55
C ARG A 90 7.64 4.85 0.20
N VAL A 91 8.79 4.98 -0.45
CA VAL A 91 9.07 4.38 -1.76
C VAL A 91 10.33 3.53 -1.73
N ILE A 92 10.19 2.28 -2.12
CA ILE A 92 11.29 1.35 -2.38
C ILE A 92 11.30 1.03 -3.87
N ASP A 93 12.33 1.49 -4.56
CA ASP A 93 12.60 1.10 -5.94
C ASP A 93 13.42 -0.20 -5.95
N ARG A 94 12.85 -1.25 -6.54
CA ARG A 94 13.43 -2.59 -6.71
C ARG A 94 13.68 -2.91 -8.19
N ARG A 95 13.55 -1.93 -9.10
CA ARG A 95 13.84 -2.15 -10.52
C ARG A 95 15.34 -2.45 -10.70
N PRO A 96 15.72 -3.30 -11.68
CA PRO A 96 17.13 -3.49 -12.02
C PRO A 96 17.77 -2.15 -12.40
N LYS A 97 19.00 -1.94 -11.96
CA LYS A 97 19.78 -0.72 -12.26
C LYS A 97 20.21 -0.69 -13.72
#